data_AF-A0A447TQF1-F1
#
_entry.id   AF-A0A447TQF1-F1
#
_cell.length_a   1.000
_cell.length_b   1.000
_cell.length_c   1.000
_cell.angle_alpha   90.00
_cell.angle_beta   90.00
_cell.angle_gamma   90.00
#
_symmetry.space_group_name_H-M   'P 1'
#
loop_
_entity.id
_entity.type
_entity.pdbx_description
1 polymer ?
#
loop_
_entity_poly.entity_id
_entity_poly.type
_entity_poly.pdbx_seq_one_letter_code
_entity_poly.pdbx_strand_id
1 'polypeptide(L)'
;MRFDYRLAEQDIVGSVAWSKALVTVGVLTADEQRQLEEALNVLLEEVRANPQQILQSDAEDIHSWVEGKLIDKVGQLGKKAAHRTQP
;
A
#
# COMPACT_ATOMS: atom_id res chain seq x y z
N MET A 1 6.38 4.38 -15.15
CA MET A 1 7.23 5.05 -14.12
C MET A 1 8.71 4.96 -14.47
N ARG A 2 9.47 6.07 -14.46
CA ARG A 2 10.93 6.03 -14.78
C ARG A 2 11.88 6.24 -13.60
N PHE A 3 11.43 6.79 -12.46
CA PHE A 3 12.34 7.10 -11.33
C PHE A 3 11.77 6.79 -9.93
N ASP A 4 10.44 6.82 -9.74
CA ASP A 4 9.82 6.78 -8.41
C ASP A 4 9.73 5.38 -7.77
N TYR A 5 10.07 4.31 -8.49
CA TYR A 5 10.12 2.95 -7.92
C TYR A 5 11.11 2.83 -6.75
N ARG A 6 12.10 3.73 -6.68
CA ARG A 6 13.04 3.82 -5.56
C ARG A 6 12.38 4.28 -4.26
N LEU A 7 11.20 4.87 -4.36
CA LEU A 7 10.39 5.33 -3.22
C LEU A 7 9.37 4.28 -2.77
N ALA A 8 9.37 3.09 -3.37
CA ALA A 8 8.41 2.03 -3.04
C ALA A 8 8.45 1.62 -1.57
N GLU A 9 9.64 1.48 -0.99
CA GLU A 9 9.77 1.13 0.43
C GLU A 9 9.21 2.25 1.33
N GLN A 10 9.46 3.51 0.98
CA GLN A 10 8.98 4.67 1.72
C GLN A 10 7.46 4.80 1.63
N ASP A 11 6.88 4.57 0.45
CA ASP A 11 5.43 4.61 0.24
C ASP A 11 4.72 3.47 1.01
N ILE A 12 5.29 2.27 1.00
CA ILE A 12 4.78 1.12 1.77
C ILE A 12 4.83 1.40 3.28
N VAL A 13 5.97 1.87 3.80
CA VAL A 13 6.11 2.21 5.22
C VAL A 13 5.17 3.36 5.62
N GLY A 14 5.03 4.37 4.75
CA GLY A 14 4.06 5.45 4.93
C GLY A 14 2.62 4.93 4.97
N SER A 15 2.28 3.97 4.11
CA SER A 15 0.96 3.33 4.09
C SER A 15 0.69 2.52 5.37
N VAL A 16 1.69 1.85 5.95
CA VAL A 16 1.55 1.17 7.25
C VAL A 16 1.26 2.20 8.35
N ALA A 17 2.02 3.30 8.41
CA ALA A 17 1.80 4.36 9.39
C ALA A 17 0.41 4.99 9.23
N TRP A 18 -0.03 5.22 8.00
CA TRP A 18 -1.37 5.72 7.69
C TRP A 18 -2.47 4.75 8.14
N SER A 19 -2.32 3.46 7.88
CA SER A 19 -3.29 2.45 8.33
C SER A 19 -3.48 2.47 9.86
N LYS A 20 -2.40 2.71 10.62
CA LYS A 20 -2.46 2.87 12.09
C LYS A 20 -3.20 4.14 12.49
N ALA A 21 -3.00 5.25 11.77
CA ALA A 21 -3.77 6.48 12.00
C ALA A 21 -5.26 6.28 11.71
N LEU A 22 -5.63 5.50 10.69
CA LEU A 22 -7.05 5.20 10.40
C LEU A 22 -7.75 4.40 11.51
N VAL A 23 -7.02 3.61 12.30
CA VAL A 23 -7.57 2.95 13.50
C VAL A 23 -7.90 3.97 14.58
N THR A 24 -7.03 4.98 14.79
CA THR A 24 -7.25 5.96 15.87
C THR A 24 -8.47 6.84 15.62
N VAL A 25 -8.84 7.06 14.36
CA VAL A 25 -10.05 7.80 13.97
C VAL A 25 -11.26 6.88 13.71
N GLY A 26 -11.13 5.56 13.96
CA GLY A 26 -12.24 4.60 13.86
C GLY A 26 -12.66 4.24 12.43
N VAL A 27 -11.85 4.55 11.42
CA VAL A 27 -12.10 4.14 10.03
C VAL A 27 -11.77 2.66 9.84
N LEU A 28 -10.69 2.18 10.45
CA LEU A 28 -10.30 0.77 10.45
C LEU A 28 -10.45 0.14 11.83
N THR A 29 -10.80 -1.14 11.88
CA THR A 29 -10.64 -1.94 13.09
C THR A 29 -9.17 -2.35 13.28
N ALA A 30 -8.81 -2.80 14.49
CA ALA A 30 -7.46 -3.30 14.75
C ALA A 30 -7.13 -4.54 13.89
N ASP A 31 -8.10 -5.43 13.67
CA ASP A 31 -7.93 -6.60 12.80
C ASP A 31 -7.76 -6.21 11.33
N GLU A 32 -8.54 -5.25 10.84
CA GLU A 32 -8.41 -4.69 9.49
C GLU A 32 -7.02 -4.06 9.28
N GLN A 33 -6.55 -3.27 10.25
CA GLN A 33 -5.22 -2.67 10.19
C GLN A 33 -4.11 -3.72 10.21
N ARG A 34 -4.25 -4.77 11.03
CA ARG A 34 -3.29 -5.86 11.07
C ARG A 34 -3.20 -6.59 9.73
N GLN A 35 -4.33 -6.88 9.08
CA GLN A 35 -4.35 -7.50 7.76
C GLN A 35 -3.68 -6.62 6.70
N LEU A 36 -3.90 -5.30 6.75
CA LEU A 36 -3.23 -4.35 5.86
C LEU A 36 -1.73 -4.32 6.09
N GLU A 37 -1.29 -4.25 7.35
CA GLU A 37 0.13 -4.25 7.69
C GLU A 37 0.83 -5.55 7.28
N GLU A 38 0.18 -6.70 7.48
CA GLU A 38 0.69 -7.99 6.99
C GLU A 38 0.84 -8.00 5.46
N ALA A 39 -0.16 -7.53 4.72
CA ALA A 39 -0.10 -7.46 3.25
C ALA A 39 0.96 -6.46 2.74
N LEU A 40 1.09 -5.30 3.39
CA LEU A 40 2.11 -4.29 3.09
C LEU A 40 3.53 -4.80 3.37
N ASN A 41 3.73 -5.53 4.46
CA ASN A 41 5.02 -6.15 4.77
C ASN A 41 5.40 -7.24 3.76
N VAL A 42 4.43 -8.06 3.33
CA VAL A 42 4.67 -9.03 2.24
C VAL A 42 5.05 -8.30 0.95
N LEU A 43 4.34 -7.22 0.61
CA LEU A 43 4.67 -6.40 -0.56
C LEU A 43 6.07 -5.77 -0.45
N LEU A 44 6.47 -5.32 0.75
CA LEU A 44 7.80 -4.77 0.99
C LEU A 44 8.89 -5.78 0.68
N GLU A 45 8.73 -7.02 1.14
CA GLU A 45 9.70 -8.10 0.90
C GLU A 45 9.73 -8.48 -0.60
N GLU A 46 8.58 -8.50 -1.28
CA GLU A 46 8.51 -8.69 -2.74
C GLU A 46 9.28 -7.59 -3.49
N VAL A 47 9.09 -6.32 -3.10
CA VAL A 47 9.79 -5.16 -3.68
C VAL A 47 11.29 -5.23 -3.41
N ARG A 48 11.72 -5.62 -2.20
CA ARG A 48 13.14 -5.79 -1.87
C ARG A 48 13.80 -6.91 -2.66
N ALA A 49 13.10 -8.03 -2.84
CA ALA A 49 13.59 -9.16 -3.60
C ALA A 49 13.70 -8.84 -5.10
N ASN A 50 12.74 -8.08 -5.64
CA ASN A 50 12.74 -7.68 -7.05
C ASN A 50 12.14 -6.27 -7.25
N PRO A 51 12.93 -5.19 -7.09
CA PRO A 51 12.42 -3.82 -7.23
C PRO A 51 12.10 -3.46 -8.68
N GLN A 52 12.67 -4.20 -9.65
CA GLN A 52 12.42 -3.97 -11.08
C GLN A 52 11.02 -4.42 -11.52
N GLN A 53 10.31 -5.21 -10.72
CA GLN A 53 8.93 -5.62 -11.03
C GLN A 53 7.97 -4.42 -11.19
N ILE A 54 8.25 -3.31 -10.50
CA ILE A 54 7.46 -2.08 -10.57
C ILE A 54 7.54 -1.47 -11.98
N LEU A 55 8.69 -1.61 -12.63
CA LEU A 55 8.92 -1.08 -13.99
C LEU A 55 8.13 -1.83 -15.06
N GLN A 56 7.61 -3.02 -14.74
CA GLN A 56 6.76 -3.81 -15.63
C GLN A 56 5.28 -3.42 -15.54
N SER A 57 4.92 -2.49 -14.65
CA SER A 57 3.55 -2.02 -14.48
C SER A 57 3.28 -0.75 -15.28
N ASP A 58 2.06 -0.67 -15.81
CA ASP A 58 1.51 0.52 -16.46
C ASP A 58 0.98 1.58 -15.47
N ALA A 59 1.19 1.39 -14.17
CA ALA A 59 0.76 2.36 -13.17
C ALA A 59 1.45 3.73 -13.38
N GLU A 60 0.72 4.81 -13.05
CA GLU A 60 1.14 6.20 -13.24
C GLU A 60 2.32 6.56 -12.32
N ASP A 61 2.16 6.31 -11.02
CA ASP A 61 3.12 6.56 -9.96
C ASP A 61 3.23 5.39 -8.97
N ILE A 62 4.27 5.41 -8.12
CA ILE A 62 4.53 4.32 -7.18
C ILE A 62 3.36 4.11 -6.20
N HIS A 63 2.68 5.19 -5.84
CA HIS A 63 1.55 5.16 -4.92
C HIS A 63 0.38 4.34 -5.50
N SER A 64 -0.03 4.64 -6.73
CA SER A 64 -1.05 3.91 -7.47
C SER A 64 -0.69 2.44 -7.66
N TRP A 65 0.60 2.13 -7.79
CA TRP A 65 1.08 0.75 -7.86
C TRP A 65 0.94 0.02 -6.52
N VAL A 66 1.38 0.63 -5.41
CA VAL A 66 1.23 0.05 -4.07
C VAL A 66 -0.24 -0.17 -3.74
N GLU A 67 -1.10 0.81 -4.04
CA GLU A 67 -2.56 0.69 -3.87
C GLU A 67 -3.15 -0.46 -4.69
N GLY A 68 -2.80 -0.55 -5.98
CA GLY A 68 -3.25 -1.65 -6.84
C GLY A 68 -2.86 -3.02 -6.28
N LYS A 69 -1.60 -3.16 -5.85
CA LYS A 69 -1.11 -4.41 -5.22
C LYS A 69 -1.80 -4.71 -3.89
N LEU A 70 -2.10 -3.70 -3.10
CA LEU A 70 -2.87 -3.84 -1.86
C LEU A 70 -4.30 -4.31 -2.15
N ILE A 71 -4.98 -3.72 -3.13
CA ILE A 71 -6.33 -4.13 -3.54
C ILE A 71 -6.32 -5.57 -4.07
N ASP A 72 -5.30 -5.97 -4.82
CA ASP A 72 -5.16 -7.36 -5.28
C ASP A 72 -4.97 -8.35 -4.12
N LYS A 73 -4.25 -7.95 -3.05
CA LYS A 73 -3.96 -8.81 -1.88
C LYS A 73 -5.10 -8.87 -0.85
N VAL A 74 -5.76 -7.74 -0.56
CA VAL A 74 -6.75 -7.64 0.53
C VAL A 74 -8.12 -7.11 0.07
N GLY A 75 -8.33 -6.92 -1.23
CA GLY A 75 -9.62 -6.58 -1.82
C GLY A 75 -10.16 -5.21 -1.36
N GLN A 76 -11.41 -5.20 -0.89
CA GLN A 76 -12.09 -3.98 -0.44
C GLN A 76 -11.38 -3.29 0.73
N LEU A 77 -10.64 -4.04 1.54
CA LEU A 77 -9.86 -3.48 2.64
C LEU A 77 -8.73 -2.57 2.14
N GLY A 78 -8.09 -2.94 1.02
CA GLY A 78 -7.09 -2.11 0.35
C GLY A 78 -7.70 -0.80 -0.15
N LYS A 79 -8.90 -0.86 -0.74
CA LYS A 79 -9.64 0.34 -1.16
C LYS A 79 -10.00 1.24 0.02
N LYS A 80 -10.36 0.65 1.16
CA LYS A 80 -10.73 1.39 2.38
C LYS A 80 -9.56 2.20 2.95
N ALA A 81 -8.34 1.68 2.88
CA ALA A 81 -7.14 2.40 3.30
C ALA A 81 -6.68 3.45 2.27
N ALA A 82 -6.86 3.16 0.98
CA ALA A 82 -6.50 4.02 -0.16
C ALA A 82 -7.43 5.23 -0.33
N HIS A 83 -8.73 5.05 -0.10
CA HIS A 83 -9.68 6.16 -0.14
C HIS A 83 -9.45 7.11 1.04
N ARG A 84 -8.57 8.11 0.82
CA ARG A 84 -8.80 9.44 1.38
C ARG A 84 -10.23 9.78 1.05
N THR A 85 -11.03 10.13 2.05
CA THR A 85 -12.32 10.79 1.87
C THR A 85 -12.17 11.89 0.81
N GLN A 86 -12.47 11.59 -0.44
CA GLN A 86 -12.88 12.61 -1.38
C GLN A 86 -14.37 12.85 -1.09
N PRO A 87 -14.79 14.12 -1.01
CA PRO A 87 -16.19 14.47 -0.80
C PRO A 87 -17.12 13.92 -1.89
#